data_AF-A0A7W7RHG1-F1
#
_entry.id   AF-A0A7W7RHG1-F1
#
_cell.length_a   1.000
_cell.length_b   1.000
_cell.length_c   1.000
_cell.angle_alpha   90.00
_cell.angle_beta   90.00
_cell.angle_gamma   90.00
#
_symmetry.space_group_name_H-M   'P 1'
#
loop_
_entity.id
_entity.type
_entity.pdbx_description
1 polymer ?
#
loop_
_entity_poly.entity_id
_entity_poly.type
_entity_poly.pdbx_seq_one_letter_code
_entity_poly.pdbx_strand_id
1 'polypeptide(L)' 'MDIAIVCQCCQGSGLRVNVVGYSGRDVTGEMVVPRPCDDCDGSGRIPSLGWSSSP' A
#
# COMPACT_ATOMS: atom_id res chain seq x y z
N MET A 1 -10.63 -16.70 14.89
CA MET A 1 -10.93 -15.25 14.83
C MET A 1 -9.79 -14.57 14.10
N ASP A 2 -10.07 -13.95 12.96
CA ASP A 2 -9.04 -13.30 12.14
C ASP A 2 -8.65 -11.96 12.75
N ILE A 3 -7.37 -11.78 13.05
CA ILE A 3 -6.85 -10.50 13.53
C ILE A 3 -6.32 -9.77 12.31
N ALA A 4 -6.89 -8.60 12.02
CA ALA A 4 -6.42 -7.75 10.93
C ALA A 4 -5.51 -6.65 11.49
N ILE A 5 -4.20 -6.84 11.37
CA ILE A 5 -3.18 -5.91 11.86
C ILE A 5 -3.06 -4.76 10.86
N VAL A 6 -2.99 -3.51 11.33
CA VAL A 6 -2.75 -2.36 10.46
C VAL A 6 -1.38 -2.50 9.79
N CYS A 7 -1.34 -2.40 8.47
CA CYS A 7 -0.10 -2.46 7.73
C CYS A 7 0.78 -1.26 8.10
N GLN A 8 1.94 -1.53 8.71
CA GLN A 8 2.88 -0.50 9.17
C GLN A 8 3.59 0.21 8.00
N CYS A 9 3.61 -0.41 6.82
CA CYS A 9 4.24 0.14 5.63
C CYS A 9 3.42 1.24 4.95
N CYS A 10 2.09 1.16 5.00
CA CYS A 10 1.18 2.19 4.48
C CYS A 10 0.35 2.87 5.57
N GLN A 11 0.58 2.53 6.85
CA GLN A 11 -0.14 3.04 8.01
C GLN A 11 -1.66 2.93 7.85
N GLY A 12 -2.14 1.81 7.29
CA GLY A 12 -3.57 1.57 7.11
C GLY A 12 -4.21 2.17 5.85
N SER A 13 -3.50 3.01 5.09
CA SER A 13 -4.07 3.65 3.90
C SER A 13 -4.28 2.71 2.70
N GLY A 14 -3.56 1.59 2.67
CA GLY A 14 -3.50 0.71 1.50
C GLY A 14 -2.71 1.30 0.33
N LEU A 15 -2.14 2.50 0.47
CA LEU A 15 -1.47 3.21 -0.61
C LEU A 15 -0.04 3.57 -0.22
N ARG A 16 0.84 3.56 -1.23
CA ARG A 16 2.16 4.19 -1.20
C ARG A 16 2.21 5.25 -2.28
N VAL A 17 2.95 6.30 -2.00
CA VAL A 17 3.04 7.47 -2.89
C VAL A 17 4.38 7.43 -3.59
N ASN A 18 4.36 7.41 -4.91
CA ASN A 18 5.56 7.56 -5.73
C ASN A 18 5.51 8.90 -6.47
N VAL A 19 6.66 9.55 -6.59
CA VAL A 19 6.82 10.70 -7.49
C VAL A 19 7.32 10.16 -8.82
N VAL A 20 6.54 10.39 -9.88
CA VAL A 20 6.91 9.99 -11.24
C VAL A 20 7.22 11.25 -12.04
N GLY A 21 8.45 11.34 -12.54
CA GLY A 21 8.83 12.36 -13.51
C GLY A 21 8.26 12.01 -14.88
N TYR A 22 7.68 13.00 -15.57
CA TYR A 22 7.34 12.88 -16.97
C TYR A 22 8.07 13.96 -17.77
N SER A 23 8.60 13.56 -18.91
CA SER A 23 9.24 14.46 -19.88
C SER A 23 8.45 14.40 -21.19
N GLY A 24 7.84 15.53 -21.53
CA GLY A 24 7.25 15.80 -22.84
C GLY A 24 8.18 16.66 -23.69
N ARG A 25 7.83 16.85 -24.95
CA ARG A 25 8.62 17.64 -25.91
C ARG A 25 8.80 19.09 -25.48
N ASP A 26 7.79 19.65 -24.80
CA ASP A 26 7.73 21.07 -24.43
C ASP A 26 7.60 21.29 -22.90
N VAL A 27 7.50 20.23 -22.10
CA VAL A 27 7.33 20.34 -20.64
C VAL A 27 7.94 19.16 -19.90
N THR A 28 8.56 19.45 -18.76
CA THR A 28 8.95 18.46 -17.75
C THR A 28 8.16 18.72 -16.48
N GLY A 29 7.64 17.67 -15.86
CA GLY A 29 6.90 17.79 -14.61
C GLY A 29 6.99 16.55 -13.76
N GLU A 30 6.54 16.69 -12.53
CA GLU A 30 6.43 15.60 -11.57
C GLU A 30 4.96 15.41 -11.20
N MET A 31 4.55 14.16 -11.03
CA MET A 31 3.22 13.81 -10.55
C MET A 31 3.32 12.87 -9.36
N VAL A 32 2.52 13.16 -8.34
CA VAL A 32 2.33 12.30 -7.18
C VAL A 32 1.31 11.24 -7.54
N VAL A 33 1.76 9.98 -7.66
CA VAL A 33 0.91 8.86 -8.07
C VAL A 33 0.74 7.89 -6.90
N PRO A 34 -0.50 7.72 -6.39
CA PRO A 34 -0.81 6.66 -5.44
C PRO A 34 -0.70 5.29 -6.11
N ARG A 35 -0.04 4.36 -5.45
CA ARG A 35 0.09 2.96 -5.85
C ARG A 35 -0.41 2.09 -4.70
N PRO A 36 -1.02 0.93 -4.97
CA PRO A 36 -1.32 -0.04 -3.93
C PRO A 36 -0.06 -0.38 -3.12
N CYS A 37 -0.20 -0.50 -1.80
CA CYS A 37 0.90 -0.94 -0.96
C CYS A 37 1.10 -2.46 -1.14
N ASP A 38 2.26 -2.84 -1.69
CA ASP A 38 2.59 -4.24 -2.00
C ASP A 38 2.51 -5.15 -0.77
N ASP A 39 3.00 -4.69 0.38
CA ASP A 39 3.05 -5.48 1.62
C ASP A 39 1.66 -5.93 2.12
N CYS A 40 0.59 -5.17 1.80
CA CYS A 40 -0.77 -5.49 2.22
C CYS A 40 -1.73 -5.64 1.04
N ASP A 41 -1.21 -5.76 -0.18
CA ASP A 41 -1.97 -5.82 -1.43
C ASP A 41 -3.09 -4.77 -1.50
N GLY A 42 -2.75 -3.52 -1.16
CA GLY A 42 -3.71 -2.41 -1.20
C GLY A 42 -4.79 -2.38 -0.12
N SER A 43 -4.89 -3.40 0.74
CA SER A 43 -5.98 -3.51 1.73
C SER A 43 -5.81 -2.61 2.97
N GLY A 44 -4.59 -2.10 3.20
CA GLY A 44 -4.22 -1.38 4.42
C GLY A 44 -4.05 -2.28 5.66
N ARG A 45 -4.31 -3.58 5.55
CA ARG A 45 -4.28 -4.52 6.67
C ARG A 45 -3.52 -5.79 6.29
N ILE A 46 -2.80 -6.36 7.24
CA ILE A 46 -2.19 -7.67 7.09
C ILE A 46 -3.14 -8.69 7.74
N PRO A 47 -3.73 -9.62 6.96
CA PRO A 47 -4.49 -10.72 7.53
C PRO A 47 -3.52 -11.60 8.33
N SER A 48 -3.77 -11.72 9.62
CA SER A 48 -3.00 -12.62 10.49
C SER A 48 -3.93 -13.73 10.98
N LEU A 49 -3.46 -14.97 10.80
CA LEU A 49 -4.09 -16.15 11.37
C LEU A 49 -4.02 -16.02 12.88
N GLY A 50 -5.18 -15.77 13.50
CA GLY A 50 -5.27 -15.68 14.95
C GLY A 50 -4.94 -17.03 15.60
N TRP A 51 -4.47 -17.04 16.85
CA TRP A 51 -4.10 -18.25 17.59
C TRP A 51 -5.21 -19.32 17.72
N SER A 52 -6.46 -18.99 17.36
CA SER A 52 -7.59 -19.93 17.31
C SER A 52 -7.74 -20.67 15.98
N SER A 53 -6.90 -20.36 14.98
CA SER A 53 -6.82 -21.11 13.71
C SER A 53 -5.87 -22.30 13.86
N SER A 54 -6.27 -23.27 14.69
CA SER A 54 -5.77 -24.64 14.57
C SER A 54 -6.37 -25.29 13.31
N PRO A 55 -5.66 -26.21 12.64
CA PRO A 55 -6.07 -26.79 11.35
C PRO A 55 -7.43 -27.48 11.38
#